data_AF-A0A7M3ZEY0-F1
#
_entry.id   AF-A0A7M3ZEY0-F1
#
_cell.length_a   1.000
_cell.length_b   1.000
_cell.length_c   1.000
_cell.angle_alpha   90.00
_cell.angle_beta   90.00
_cell.angle_gamma   90.00
#
_symmetry.space_group_name_H-M   'P 1'
#
loop_
_entity.id
_entity.type
_entity.pdbx_description
1 polymer ?
#
loop_
_entity_poly.entity_id
_entity_poly.type
_entity_poly.pdbx_seq_one_letter_code
_entity_poly.pdbx_strand_id
1 'polypeptide(L)'
;MAGVFCPTCEAGVEASAKFCLSCGHDLTIQGPITSTGHDLNQIKEVIRHREDLSMAEKFDMIARVEEGANPITMGIAAAADDGEHFDIGQAFEGAGQEISPLKTHEFGQSPAANAAVRAVVKGTTGWDMIKAGTLDMSEGMFRDAMNHGMDASTHIHDVASGEHEGIDPDAMRAIPVLKPPKRSFCPKCGSDIHNNTMLQWRKWRESSSDVVSMQMEAAMETALIEVASHYVNVIQALKDERDDAVTRAAKAAADGNEDAIRQKLEAEIRAELEKEFKANSKSKSSAKSEPKKKSAPKKTQSKAKSKPMSGGLFGAKRPKKTYEGEPGGKADWFLEEALDTVYDPHGTGKAVKAATILARSSDGNVRVRDVIRAYALQGRDGVSELAWTSPITEYLIEAYDAC
;
A
#
# COMPACT_ATOMS: atom_id res chain seq x y z
N MET A 1 -40.51 7.45 35.23
CA MET A 1 -40.28 6.82 33.91
C MET A 1 -40.36 5.32 34.13
N ALA A 2 -41.32 4.63 33.51
CA ALA A 2 -41.42 3.18 33.61
C ALA A 2 -40.51 2.56 32.55
N GLY A 3 -39.63 1.65 32.98
CA GLY A 3 -38.72 0.93 32.11
C GLY A 3 -37.58 0.28 32.90
N VAL A 4 -36.78 -0.51 32.19
CA VAL A 4 -35.52 -1.05 32.69
C VAL A 4 -34.38 -0.29 31.99
N PHE A 5 -33.30 -0.06 32.70
CA PHE A 5 -32.23 0.85 32.29
C PHE A 5 -30.89 0.14 32.31
N CYS A 6 -29.98 0.64 31.47
CA CYS A 6 -28.59 0.21 31.53
C CYS A 6 -27.96 0.72 32.82
N PRO A 7 -27.27 -0.13 33.60
CA PRO A 7 -26.60 0.30 34.82
C PRO A 7 -25.45 1.28 34.58
N THR A 8 -24.92 1.36 33.35
CA THR A 8 -23.75 2.20 33.02
C THR A 8 -24.13 3.57 32.47
N CYS A 9 -25.16 3.66 31.62
CA CYS A 9 -25.51 4.91 30.94
C CYS A 9 -26.95 5.36 31.17
N GLU A 10 -27.72 4.63 31.98
CA GLU A 10 -29.11 4.90 32.32
C GLU A 10 -30.06 4.98 31.11
N ALA A 11 -29.61 4.58 29.92
CA ALA A 11 -30.46 4.49 28.75
C ALA A 11 -31.49 3.37 28.93
N GLY A 12 -32.71 3.58 28.44
CA GLY A 12 -33.75 2.55 28.44
C GLY A 12 -33.32 1.33 27.62
N VAL A 13 -33.40 0.15 28.22
CA VAL A 13 -33.07 -1.15 27.59
C VAL A 13 -34.24 -2.10 27.70
N GLU A 14 -34.40 -3.00 26.73
CA GLU A 14 -35.36 -4.08 26.84
C GLU A 14 -34.93 -5.07 27.94
N ALA A 15 -35.89 -5.59 28.70
CA ALA A 15 -35.66 -6.52 29.81
C ALA A 15 -34.96 -7.84 29.41
N SER A 16 -34.93 -8.18 28.12
CA SER A 16 -34.29 -9.37 27.56
C SER A 16 -33.03 -9.06 26.74
N ALA A 17 -32.63 -7.78 26.67
CA ALA A 17 -31.46 -7.36 25.91
C ALA A 17 -30.18 -7.93 26.53
N LYS A 18 -29.30 -8.47 25.68
CA LYS A 18 -27.97 -8.94 26.08
C LYS A 18 -26.92 -7.83 26.10
N PHE A 19 -27.16 -6.75 25.34
CA PHE A 19 -26.25 -5.61 25.27
C PHE A 19 -27.05 -4.31 25.29
N CYS A 20 -26.52 -3.29 25.96
CA CYS A 20 -27.06 -1.93 25.88
C CYS A 20 -26.70 -1.33 24.52
N LEU A 21 -27.71 -0.95 23.73
CA LEU A 21 -27.51 -0.35 22.40
C LEU A 21 -26.92 1.07 22.45
N SER A 22 -26.94 1.73 23.61
CA SER A 22 -26.44 3.10 23.76
C SER A 22 -24.96 3.16 24.14
N CYS A 23 -24.47 2.27 25.02
CA CYS A 23 -23.08 2.29 25.48
C CYS A 23 -22.31 0.97 25.24
N GLY A 24 -22.95 -0.05 24.65
CA GLY A 24 -22.32 -1.35 24.39
C GLY A 24 -22.12 -2.23 25.62
N HIS A 25 -22.65 -1.85 26.79
CA HIS A 25 -22.52 -2.63 28.03
C HIS A 25 -23.15 -4.02 27.89
N ASP A 26 -22.43 -5.06 28.34
CA ASP A 26 -22.89 -6.44 28.34
C ASP A 26 -23.83 -6.71 29.52
N LEU A 27 -25.13 -6.79 29.23
CA LEU A 27 -26.20 -7.01 30.19
C LEU A 27 -26.28 -8.47 30.69
N THR A 28 -25.42 -9.36 30.17
CA THR A 28 -25.30 -10.74 30.66
C THR A 28 -24.37 -10.84 31.88
N ILE A 29 -23.46 -9.88 32.06
CA ILE A 29 -22.55 -9.81 33.21
C ILE A 29 -23.19 -9.00 34.34
N GLN A 30 -23.72 -7.82 34.02
CA GLN A 30 -24.46 -6.97 34.96
C GLN A 30 -25.83 -6.64 34.35
N GLY A 31 -26.89 -7.17 34.97
CA GLY A 31 -28.23 -7.13 34.42
C GLY A 31 -28.81 -5.72 34.29
N PRO A 32 -29.88 -5.55 33.49
CA PRO A 32 -30.65 -4.32 33.47
C PRO A 32 -31.13 -3.93 34.87
N ILE A 33 -31.17 -2.64 35.19
CA ILE A 33 -31.66 -2.12 36.47
C ILE A 33 -33.05 -1.50 36.32
N THR A 34 -33.91 -1.67 37.32
CA THR A 34 -35.21 -1.00 37.35
C THR A 34 -35.03 0.52 37.55
N SER A 35 -36.12 1.29 37.39
CA SER A 35 -36.16 2.73 37.70
C SER A 35 -35.74 3.11 39.14
N THR A 36 -35.60 2.12 40.02
CA THR A 36 -35.15 2.28 41.41
C THR A 36 -33.72 1.79 41.67
N GLY A 37 -32.97 1.45 40.62
CA GLY A 37 -31.58 1.00 40.73
C GLY A 37 -31.39 -0.48 41.08
N HIS A 38 -32.47 -1.23 41.31
CA HIS A 38 -32.41 -2.66 41.62
C HIS A 38 -32.19 -3.52 40.37
N ASP A 39 -31.32 -4.52 40.45
CA ASP A 39 -31.05 -5.48 39.37
C ASP A 39 -32.31 -6.33 39.05
N LEU A 40 -32.71 -6.31 37.79
CA LEU A 40 -33.87 -7.03 37.27
C LEU A 40 -33.73 -8.56 37.45
N ASN A 41 -32.54 -9.11 37.28
CA ASN A 41 -32.32 -10.56 37.38
C ASN A 41 -32.47 -11.04 38.82
N GLN A 42 -31.94 -10.27 39.77
CA GLN A 42 -32.11 -10.55 41.20
C GLN A 42 -33.59 -10.48 41.60
N ILE A 43 -34.33 -9.48 41.12
CA ILE A 43 -35.78 -9.38 41.39
C ILE A 43 -36.54 -10.58 40.82
N LYS A 44 -36.21 -11.02 39.60
CA LYS A 44 -36.82 -12.21 38.98
C LYS A 44 -36.56 -13.47 39.81
N GLU A 45 -35.35 -13.63 40.36
CA GLU A 45 -35.02 -14.75 41.23
C GLU A 45 -35.81 -14.71 42.54
N VAL A 46 -35.91 -13.54 43.18
CA VAL A 46 -36.72 -13.35 44.39
C VAL A 46 -38.19 -13.72 44.14
N ILE A 47 -38.78 -13.29 43.01
CA ILE A 47 -40.16 -13.65 42.65
C ILE A 47 -40.32 -15.16 42.41
N ARG A 48 -39.33 -15.82 41.78
CA ARG A 48 -39.37 -17.28 41.56
C ARG A 48 -39.33 -18.05 42.88
N HIS A 49 -38.56 -17.57 43.86
CA HIS A 49 -38.39 -18.22 45.17
C HIS A 49 -39.53 -17.98 46.16
N ARG A 50 -40.44 -17.04 45.90
CA ARG A 50 -41.61 -16.81 46.74
C ARG A 50 -42.58 -18.00 46.74
N GLU A 51 -42.77 -18.66 47.88
CA GLU A 51 -43.68 -19.82 48.01
C GLU A 51 -45.14 -19.41 48.21
N ASP A 52 -45.39 -18.13 48.50
CA ASP A 52 -46.69 -17.55 48.79
C ASP A 52 -47.52 -17.20 47.53
N LEU A 53 -46.97 -17.43 46.34
CA LEU A 53 -47.56 -17.06 45.05
C LEU A 53 -47.72 -18.28 44.14
N SER A 54 -48.84 -18.32 43.41
CA SER A 54 -49.02 -19.29 42.34
C SER A 54 -48.07 -19.01 41.16
N MET A 55 -47.78 -20.03 40.35
CA MET A 55 -46.92 -19.86 39.17
C MET A 55 -47.44 -18.78 38.22
N ALA A 56 -48.76 -18.64 38.07
CA ALA A 56 -49.37 -17.60 37.24
C ALA A 56 -49.10 -16.19 37.78
N GLU A 57 -49.21 -15.99 39.11
CA GLU A 57 -48.92 -14.71 39.76
C GLU A 57 -47.44 -14.36 39.72
N LYS A 58 -46.55 -15.37 39.77
CA LYS A 58 -45.11 -15.18 39.56
C LYS A 58 -44.79 -14.66 38.16
N PHE A 59 -45.40 -15.24 37.13
CA PHE A 59 -45.20 -14.79 35.75
C PHE A 59 -45.75 -13.38 35.52
N ASP A 60 -46.93 -13.09 36.07
CA ASP A 60 -47.53 -11.75 35.98
C ASP A 60 -46.68 -10.69 36.69
N MET A 61 -46.14 -10.99 37.87
CA MET A 61 -45.24 -10.06 38.56
C MET A 61 -43.92 -9.87 37.84
N ILE A 62 -43.32 -10.92 37.27
CA ILE A 62 -42.10 -10.79 36.47
C ILE A 62 -42.36 -9.88 35.26
N ALA A 63 -43.46 -10.08 34.54
CA ALA A 63 -43.84 -9.23 33.42
C ALA A 63 -43.99 -7.76 33.82
N ARG A 64 -44.64 -7.48 34.96
CA ARG A 64 -44.77 -6.11 35.48
C ARG A 64 -43.43 -5.47 35.82
N VAL A 65 -42.48 -6.20 36.42
CA VAL A 65 -41.13 -5.67 36.68
C VAL A 65 -40.36 -5.45 35.37
N GLU A 66 -40.49 -6.34 34.39
CA GLU A 66 -39.88 -6.19 33.06
C GLU A 66 -40.42 -4.99 32.29
N GLU A 67 -41.69 -4.64 32.49
CA GLU A 67 -42.33 -3.42 31.97
C GLU A 67 -41.96 -2.17 32.79
N GLY A 68 -41.18 -2.33 33.86
CA GLY A 68 -40.65 -1.23 34.67
C GLY A 68 -41.52 -0.80 35.84
N ALA A 69 -42.40 -1.67 36.33
CA ALA A 69 -43.09 -1.47 37.61
C ALA A 69 -42.08 -1.36 38.75
N ASN A 70 -42.35 -0.45 39.69
CA ASN A 70 -41.42 -0.16 40.79
C ASN A 70 -41.42 -1.32 41.81
N PRO A 71 -40.29 -2.04 42.00
CA PRO A 71 -40.23 -3.21 42.86
C PRO A 71 -40.46 -2.91 44.34
N ILE A 72 -40.22 -1.67 44.78
CA ILE A 72 -40.52 -1.21 46.14
C ILE A 72 -42.03 -1.11 46.35
N THR A 73 -42.75 -0.54 45.38
CA THR A 73 -44.22 -0.45 45.45
C THR A 73 -44.91 -1.81 45.34
N MET A 74 -44.25 -2.78 44.70
CA MET A 74 -44.73 -4.17 44.63
C MET A 74 -44.33 -5.01 45.85
N GLY A 75 -43.68 -4.41 46.85
CA GLY A 75 -43.25 -5.08 48.08
C GLY A 75 -42.18 -6.16 47.87
N ILE A 76 -41.41 -6.06 46.79
CA ILE A 76 -40.36 -7.03 46.43
C ILE A 76 -38.98 -6.55 46.91
N ALA A 77 -38.75 -5.24 46.93
CA ALA A 77 -37.50 -4.63 47.40
C ALA A 77 -37.78 -3.61 48.52
N ALA A 78 -36.81 -3.43 49.43
CA ALA A 78 -36.84 -2.36 50.41
C ALA A 78 -36.31 -1.06 49.79
N ALA A 79 -36.73 0.10 50.31
CA ALA A 79 -36.05 1.36 49.98
C ALA A 79 -34.63 1.31 50.56
N ALA A 80 -33.63 1.70 49.78
CA ALA A 80 -32.25 1.80 50.25
C ALA A 80 -32.17 2.86 51.35
N ASP A 81 -31.65 2.49 52.51
CA ASP A 81 -31.32 3.38 53.61
C ASP A 81 -30.01 4.14 53.26
N ASP A 82 -29.98 5.43 53.57
CA ASP A 82 -29.10 6.46 52.97
C ASP A 82 -27.63 6.43 53.44
N GLY A 83 -26.96 5.28 53.45
CA GLY A 83 -25.63 5.23 54.07
C GLY A 83 -24.77 4.03 53.72
N GLU A 84 -24.15 4.06 52.54
CA GLU A 84 -22.72 3.73 52.34
C GLU A 84 -22.34 3.95 50.88
N HIS A 85 -21.52 4.98 50.64
CA HIS A 85 -21.00 5.33 49.32
C HIS A 85 -19.93 4.29 48.93
N PHE A 86 -20.32 3.27 48.16
CA PHE A 86 -19.35 2.42 47.48
C PHE A 86 -18.59 3.27 46.46
N ASP A 87 -17.28 3.44 46.68
CA ASP A 87 -16.40 4.16 45.77
C ASP A 87 -16.12 3.28 44.52
N ILE A 88 -16.92 3.49 43.47
CA ILE A 88 -16.81 2.81 42.17
C ILE A 88 -15.62 3.40 41.35
N GLY A 89 -14.86 4.35 41.89
CA GLY A 89 -13.74 5.01 41.21
C GLY A 89 -12.66 4.07 40.67
N GLN A 90 -12.43 2.92 41.30
CA GLN A 90 -11.44 1.93 40.83
C GLN A 90 -11.90 1.08 39.63
N ALA A 91 -13.20 0.99 39.35
CA ALA A 91 -13.72 0.26 38.17
C ALA A 91 -13.60 1.07 36.86
N PHE A 92 -13.30 2.37 36.96
CA PHE A 92 -13.21 3.30 35.83
C PHE A 92 -11.78 3.63 35.39
N GLU A 93 -10.74 3.09 36.03
CA GLU A 93 -9.32 3.33 35.66
C GLU A 93 -8.90 2.78 34.27
N GLY A 94 -9.83 2.24 33.47
CA GLY A 94 -9.61 1.84 32.08
C GLY A 94 -10.63 2.40 31.06
N ALA A 95 -11.67 3.10 31.51
CA ALA A 95 -12.78 3.54 30.66
C ALA A 95 -12.56 4.91 29.97
N GLY A 96 -11.31 5.38 29.98
CA GLY A 96 -10.86 6.56 29.23
C GLY A 96 -10.27 6.23 27.85
N GLN A 97 -10.33 4.98 27.39
CA GLN A 97 -10.07 4.70 25.99
C GLN A 97 -11.28 5.14 25.19
N GLU A 98 -11.11 6.24 24.45
CA GLU A 98 -11.95 6.55 23.28
C GLU A 98 -12.28 5.24 22.55
N ILE A 99 -13.53 5.09 22.14
CA ILE A 99 -13.96 4.00 21.25
C ILE A 99 -13.00 4.04 20.08
N SER A 100 -11.99 3.17 20.13
CA SER A 100 -10.92 3.21 19.16
C SER A 100 -11.60 2.94 17.83
N PRO A 101 -11.33 3.74 16.78
CA PRO A 101 -11.78 3.38 15.44
C PRO A 101 -11.37 1.93 15.25
N LEU A 102 -12.36 1.08 14.91
CA LEU A 102 -12.28 -0.37 14.72
C LEU A 102 -10.81 -0.81 14.66
N LYS A 103 -10.30 -1.49 15.72
CA LYS A 103 -8.90 -1.94 15.79
C LYS A 103 -8.48 -2.37 14.39
N THR A 104 -7.54 -1.63 13.79
CA THR A 104 -7.07 -1.83 12.43
C THR A 104 -6.80 -3.32 12.30
N HIS A 105 -7.64 -4.03 11.53
CA HIS A 105 -7.55 -5.48 11.50
C HIS A 105 -6.21 -5.83 10.84
N GLU A 106 -5.24 -6.26 11.66
CA GLU A 106 -3.95 -6.67 11.15
C GLU A 106 -4.06 -8.05 10.52
N PHE A 107 -3.72 -8.12 9.24
CA PHE A 107 -3.71 -9.37 8.50
C PHE A 107 -2.81 -10.41 9.19
N GLY A 108 -3.29 -11.66 9.27
CA GLY A 108 -2.56 -12.76 9.90
C GLY A 108 -2.68 -12.90 11.42
N GLN A 109 -3.39 -11.98 12.11
CA GLN A 109 -3.60 -12.10 13.56
C GLN A 109 -4.81 -12.96 13.96
N SER A 110 -5.80 -13.12 13.09
CA SER A 110 -7.02 -13.88 13.39
C SER A 110 -6.73 -15.39 13.48
N PRO A 111 -6.92 -16.03 14.67
CA PRO A 111 -6.70 -17.47 14.82
C PRO A 111 -7.64 -18.30 13.97
N ALA A 112 -8.88 -17.83 13.78
CA ALA A 112 -9.88 -18.50 12.95
C ALA A 112 -9.52 -18.42 11.46
N ALA A 113 -9.10 -17.25 10.97
CA ALA A 113 -8.64 -17.09 9.59
C ALA A 113 -7.40 -17.94 9.33
N ASN A 114 -6.43 -17.94 10.26
CA ASN A 114 -5.23 -18.76 10.14
C ASN A 114 -5.53 -20.27 10.13
N ALA A 115 -6.50 -20.73 10.92
CA ALA A 115 -6.93 -22.12 10.91
C ALA A 115 -7.59 -22.49 9.57
N ALA A 116 -8.44 -21.62 9.03
CA ALA A 116 -9.10 -21.82 7.73
C ALA A 116 -8.08 -21.84 6.59
N VAL A 117 -7.15 -20.88 6.55
CA VAL A 117 -6.04 -20.83 5.59
C VAL A 117 -5.22 -22.12 5.70
N ARG A 118 -4.77 -22.49 6.89
CA ARG A 118 -4.00 -23.74 7.10
C ARG A 118 -4.76 -24.98 6.64
N ALA A 119 -6.08 -25.05 6.78
CA ALA A 119 -6.85 -26.19 6.32
C ALA A 119 -6.82 -26.33 4.79
N VAL A 120 -6.80 -25.22 4.06
CA VAL A 120 -6.83 -25.20 2.59
C VAL A 120 -5.43 -25.33 1.99
N VAL A 121 -4.43 -24.63 2.56
CA VAL A 121 -3.08 -24.56 1.97
C VAL A 121 -2.24 -25.79 2.32
N LYS A 122 -2.65 -26.57 3.34
CA LYS A 122 -1.95 -27.79 3.77
C LYS A 122 -1.88 -28.80 2.63
N GLY A 123 -0.65 -29.13 2.22
CA GLY A 123 -0.36 -30.07 1.14
C GLY A 123 -0.07 -29.41 -0.22
N THR A 124 -0.07 -28.08 -0.28
CA THR A 124 0.41 -27.34 -1.46
C THR A 124 1.90 -27.05 -1.35
N THR A 125 2.55 -26.89 -2.50
CA THR A 125 3.98 -26.51 -2.59
C THR A 125 4.27 -25.18 -1.88
N GLY A 126 3.33 -24.24 -1.89
CA GLY A 126 3.46 -22.97 -1.19
C GLY A 126 3.53 -23.14 0.34
N TRP A 127 2.79 -24.09 0.90
CA TRP A 127 2.87 -24.39 2.34
C TRP A 127 4.20 -25.01 2.75
N ASP A 128 4.81 -25.82 1.88
CA ASP A 128 6.13 -26.39 2.13
C ASP A 128 7.23 -25.30 2.08
N MET A 129 7.10 -24.31 1.19
CA MET A 129 7.99 -23.14 1.16
C MET A 129 7.86 -22.25 2.39
N ILE A 130 6.64 -22.07 2.92
CA ILE A 130 6.40 -21.35 4.19
C ILE A 130 7.08 -22.08 5.35
N LYS A 131 6.90 -23.41 5.44
CA LYS A 131 7.57 -24.22 6.48
C LYS A 131 9.09 -24.20 6.38
N ALA A 132 9.61 -24.20 5.16
CA ALA A 132 11.04 -24.13 4.89
C ALA A 132 11.62 -22.73 5.15
N GLY A 133 10.80 -21.72 5.50
CA GLY A 133 11.21 -20.34 5.71
C GLY A 133 11.67 -19.64 4.42
N THR A 134 11.37 -20.22 3.26
CA THR A 134 11.73 -19.66 1.94
C THR A 134 10.70 -18.64 1.46
N LEU A 135 9.46 -18.73 1.96
CA LEU A 135 8.39 -17.77 1.73
C LEU A 135 7.95 -17.18 3.07
N ASP A 136 8.20 -15.89 3.27
CA ASP A 136 7.69 -15.15 4.42
C ASP A 136 6.44 -14.36 4.01
N MET A 137 5.34 -14.61 4.74
CA MET A 137 4.05 -13.95 4.55
C MET A 137 3.80 -12.85 5.57
N SER A 138 4.67 -12.74 6.58
CA SER A 138 4.50 -11.86 7.74
C SER A 138 5.15 -10.49 7.56
N GLU A 139 6.08 -10.35 6.62
CA GLU A 139 6.82 -9.11 6.38
C GLU A 139 6.92 -8.76 4.88
N GLY A 140 6.98 -7.46 4.58
CA GLY A 140 7.21 -6.92 3.24
C GLY A 140 5.96 -6.82 2.35
N MET A 141 6.21 -6.83 1.03
CA MET A 141 5.25 -6.59 -0.05
C MET A 141 3.91 -7.34 0.05
N PHE A 142 3.91 -8.57 0.59
CA PHE A 142 2.68 -9.36 0.71
C PHE A 142 1.75 -8.76 1.75
N ARG A 143 2.30 -8.23 2.84
CA ARG A 143 1.49 -7.59 3.88
C ARG A 143 0.96 -6.25 3.41
N ASP A 144 1.77 -5.49 2.68
CA ASP A 144 1.35 -4.23 2.05
C ASP A 144 0.21 -4.46 1.04
N ALA A 145 0.35 -5.47 0.18
CA ALA A 145 -0.70 -5.86 -0.77
C ALA A 145 -2.01 -6.29 -0.10
N MET A 146 -1.93 -7.06 0.99
CA MET A 146 -3.12 -7.45 1.74
C MET A 146 -3.75 -6.27 2.50
N ASN A 147 -2.95 -5.31 2.97
CA ASN A 147 -3.46 -4.08 3.59
C ASN A 147 -4.19 -3.21 2.56
N HIS A 148 -3.62 -2.98 1.38
CA HIS A 148 -4.31 -2.24 0.31
C HIS A 148 -5.57 -2.97 -0.18
N GLY A 149 -5.56 -4.31 -0.18
CA GLY A 149 -6.77 -5.09 -0.41
C GLY A 149 -7.86 -4.83 0.63
N MET A 150 -7.49 -4.76 1.91
CA MET A 150 -8.44 -4.38 2.97
C MET A 150 -8.97 -2.95 2.78
N ASP A 151 -8.10 -2.00 2.44
CA ASP A 151 -8.51 -0.62 2.18
C ASP A 151 -9.51 -0.55 1.01
N ALA A 152 -9.30 -1.33 -0.06
CA ALA A 152 -10.25 -1.43 -1.17
C ALA A 152 -11.61 -2.00 -0.71
N SER A 153 -11.61 -2.98 0.20
CA SER A 153 -12.83 -3.58 0.75
C SER A 153 -13.63 -2.61 1.63
N THR A 154 -12.95 -1.75 2.40
CA THR A 154 -13.62 -0.73 3.22
C THR A 154 -14.15 0.41 2.35
N HIS A 155 -13.44 0.73 1.27
CA HIS A 155 -13.83 1.75 0.30
C HIS A 155 -15.20 1.47 -0.35
N ILE A 156 -15.62 0.20 -0.45
CA ILE A 156 -16.96 -0.18 -0.92
C ILE A 156 -18.05 0.40 -0.01
N HIS A 157 -17.84 0.43 1.31
CA HIS A 157 -18.82 0.97 2.26
C HIS A 157 -18.82 2.49 2.29
N ASP A 158 -17.65 3.12 2.24
CA ASP A 158 -17.51 4.60 2.29
C ASP A 158 -18.11 5.26 1.04
N VAL A 159 -18.01 4.62 -0.11
CA VAL A 159 -18.63 5.14 -1.32
C VAL A 159 -20.14 4.89 -1.33
N ALA A 160 -20.58 3.75 -0.81
CA ALA A 160 -22.00 3.43 -0.71
C ALA A 160 -22.72 4.29 0.37
N SER A 161 -22.00 4.78 1.38
CA SER A 161 -22.48 5.80 2.33
C SER A 161 -22.59 7.19 1.67
N GLY A 162 -21.89 7.42 0.56
CA GLY A 162 -21.89 8.64 -0.23
C GLY A 162 -20.71 9.58 0.05
N GLU A 163 -19.62 9.09 0.63
CA GLU A 163 -18.50 9.90 1.13
C GLU A 163 -17.37 10.16 0.11
N HIS A 164 -17.42 9.64 -1.12
CA HIS A 164 -16.31 9.77 -2.07
C HIS A 164 -16.68 10.17 -3.50
N GLU A 165 -15.88 11.09 -4.06
CA GLU A 165 -15.88 11.49 -5.48
C GLU A 165 -14.93 10.58 -6.28
N GLY A 166 -15.38 10.10 -7.45
CA GLY A 166 -14.52 9.40 -8.42
C GLY A 166 -14.92 7.96 -8.80
N ILE A 167 -16.00 7.42 -8.22
CA ILE A 167 -16.53 6.09 -8.55
C ILE A 167 -17.90 6.22 -9.21
N ASP A 168 -18.19 5.33 -10.17
CA ASP A 168 -19.45 5.30 -10.88
C ASP A 168 -20.64 5.08 -9.92
N PRO A 169 -21.55 6.06 -9.77
CA PRO A 169 -22.69 5.94 -8.86
C PRO A 169 -23.66 4.82 -9.26
N ASP A 170 -23.68 4.40 -10.54
CA ASP A 170 -24.54 3.31 -10.98
C ASP A 170 -23.96 1.95 -10.56
N ALA A 171 -22.65 1.77 -10.58
CA ALA A 171 -21.97 0.58 -10.05
C ALA A 171 -22.21 0.39 -8.54
N MET A 172 -22.27 1.49 -7.79
CA MET A 172 -22.41 1.45 -6.32
C MET A 172 -23.84 1.27 -5.83
N ARG A 173 -24.85 1.40 -6.72
CA ARG A 173 -26.25 1.05 -6.39
C ARG A 173 -26.45 -0.44 -6.17
N ALA A 174 -25.56 -1.28 -6.69
CA ALA A 174 -25.60 -2.72 -6.48
C ALA A 174 -25.31 -3.10 -5.03
N ILE A 175 -24.66 -2.23 -4.25
CA ILE A 175 -24.27 -2.49 -2.86
C ILE A 175 -25.47 -2.26 -1.94
N PRO A 176 -25.94 -3.28 -1.21
CA PRO A 176 -26.97 -3.13 -0.19
C PRO A 176 -26.49 -2.25 0.98
N VAL A 177 -27.01 -1.03 1.09
CA VAL A 177 -26.71 -0.13 2.23
C VAL A 177 -27.87 -0.11 3.22
N LEU A 178 -27.59 -0.49 4.46
CA LEU A 178 -28.53 -0.34 5.57
C LEU A 178 -28.54 1.12 6.03
N LYS A 179 -29.58 1.87 5.64
CA LYS A 179 -29.78 3.22 6.15
C LYS A 179 -30.72 3.19 7.37
N PRO A 180 -30.28 3.68 8.55
CA PRO A 180 -31.17 3.78 9.69
C PRO A 180 -32.33 4.74 9.38
N PRO A 181 -33.56 4.43 9.82
CA PRO A 181 -34.71 5.28 9.58
C PRO A 181 -34.58 6.59 10.37
N LYS A 182 -34.91 7.72 9.73
CA LYS A 182 -34.92 9.05 10.39
C LYS A 182 -36.07 9.24 11.38
N ARG A 183 -37.05 8.33 11.38
CA ARG A 183 -38.24 8.40 12.24
C ARG A 183 -38.47 7.05 12.89
N SER A 184 -38.93 7.09 14.13
CA SER A 184 -39.22 5.92 14.95
C SER A 184 -40.41 5.08 14.46
N PHE A 185 -41.23 5.61 13.54
CA PHE A 185 -42.44 4.93 13.08
C PHE A 185 -42.62 5.04 11.56
N CYS A 186 -43.14 3.99 10.94
CA CYS A 186 -43.53 4.00 9.53
C CYS A 186 -44.83 4.79 9.33
N PRO A 187 -44.83 5.91 8.56
CA PRO A 187 -46.02 6.75 8.40
C PRO A 187 -47.17 6.07 7.65
N LYS A 188 -46.90 5.01 6.88
CA LYS A 188 -47.90 4.31 6.05
C LYS A 188 -48.63 3.19 6.78
N CYS A 189 -47.98 2.52 7.72
CA CYS A 189 -48.56 1.35 8.41
C CYS A 189 -48.46 1.40 9.93
N GLY A 190 -47.90 2.48 10.51
CA GLY A 190 -47.76 2.63 11.96
C GLY A 190 -46.76 1.67 12.60
N SER A 191 -46.01 0.89 11.81
CA SER A 191 -45.07 -0.10 12.36
C SER A 191 -43.91 0.58 13.09
N ASP A 192 -43.67 0.10 14.31
CA ASP A 192 -42.62 0.52 15.24
C ASP A 192 -41.19 0.21 14.74
N ILE A 193 -40.20 0.82 15.38
CA ILE A 193 -38.76 0.61 15.19
C ILE A 193 -38.42 -0.88 15.18
N HIS A 194 -38.97 -1.66 16.12
CA HIS A 194 -38.66 -3.09 16.26
C HIS A 194 -39.02 -3.91 15.01
N ASN A 195 -40.18 -3.64 14.39
CA ASN A 195 -40.57 -4.32 13.15
C ASN A 195 -39.69 -3.91 11.97
N ASN A 196 -39.23 -2.65 11.96
CA ASN A 196 -38.32 -2.17 10.92
C ASN A 196 -36.91 -2.76 11.11
N THR A 197 -36.38 -2.81 12.34
CA THR A 197 -35.07 -3.41 12.63
C THR A 197 -35.05 -4.89 12.26
N MET A 198 -36.12 -5.65 12.55
CA MET A 198 -36.24 -7.04 12.14
C MET A 198 -36.29 -7.20 10.60
N LEU A 199 -36.89 -6.25 9.89
CA LEU A 199 -36.91 -6.22 8.43
C LEU A 199 -35.53 -5.86 7.85
N GLN A 200 -34.82 -4.91 8.44
CA GLN A 200 -33.44 -4.58 8.07
C GLN A 200 -32.49 -5.74 8.36
N TRP A 201 -32.66 -6.43 9.50
CA TRP A 201 -31.88 -7.62 9.84
C TRP A 201 -32.11 -8.76 8.87
N ARG A 202 -33.36 -8.95 8.41
CA ARG A 202 -33.67 -9.95 7.38
C ARG A 202 -33.02 -9.59 6.05
N LYS A 203 -33.16 -8.34 5.60
CA LYS A 203 -32.48 -7.84 4.40
C LYS A 203 -30.98 -8.04 4.48
N TRP A 204 -30.38 -7.67 5.62
CA TRP A 204 -28.96 -7.87 5.86
C TRP A 204 -28.58 -9.34 5.81
N ARG A 205 -29.34 -10.24 6.45
CA ARG A 205 -29.05 -11.68 6.40
C ARG A 205 -29.09 -12.23 4.98
N GLU A 206 -30.02 -11.75 4.16
CA GLU A 206 -30.15 -12.17 2.77
C GLU A 206 -29.09 -11.54 1.86
N SER A 207 -28.62 -10.33 2.17
CA SER A 207 -27.71 -9.56 1.33
C SER A 207 -26.25 -9.53 1.80
N SER A 208 -25.96 -10.02 3.02
CA SER A 208 -24.63 -9.97 3.62
C SER A 208 -23.65 -10.91 2.93
N SER A 209 -24.13 -12.04 2.40
CA SER A 209 -23.30 -12.92 1.57
C SER A 209 -22.76 -12.19 0.35
N ASP A 210 -23.59 -11.38 -0.28
CA ASP A 210 -23.25 -10.68 -1.52
C ASP A 210 -22.29 -9.53 -1.23
N VAL A 211 -22.56 -8.77 -0.16
CA VAL A 211 -21.64 -7.71 0.32
C VAL A 211 -20.27 -8.28 0.67
N VAL A 212 -20.22 -9.35 1.47
CA VAL A 212 -18.95 -9.98 1.86
C VAL A 212 -18.23 -10.56 0.64
N SER A 213 -18.95 -11.12 -0.33
CA SER A 213 -18.35 -11.64 -1.56
C SER A 213 -17.72 -10.52 -2.39
N MET A 214 -18.43 -9.40 -2.58
CA MET A 214 -17.89 -8.22 -3.27
C MET A 214 -16.67 -7.62 -2.53
N GLN A 215 -16.70 -7.59 -1.20
CA GLN A 215 -15.57 -7.13 -0.39
C GLN A 215 -14.35 -8.04 -0.54
N MET A 216 -14.54 -9.36 -0.52
CA MET A 216 -13.47 -10.31 -0.72
C MET A 216 -12.93 -10.25 -2.16
N GLU A 217 -13.79 -10.09 -3.16
CA GLU A 217 -13.40 -9.92 -4.56
C GLU A 217 -12.51 -8.69 -4.73
N ALA A 218 -12.97 -7.51 -4.30
CA ALA A 218 -12.19 -6.28 -4.39
C ALA A 218 -10.86 -6.36 -3.62
N ALA A 219 -10.88 -6.95 -2.42
CA ALA A 219 -9.68 -7.14 -1.61
C ALA A 219 -8.67 -8.05 -2.30
N MET A 220 -9.13 -9.20 -2.80
CA MET A 220 -8.29 -10.18 -3.47
C MET A 220 -7.74 -9.63 -4.78
N GLU A 221 -8.56 -8.95 -5.58
CA GLU A 221 -8.12 -8.35 -6.85
C GLU A 221 -7.03 -7.31 -6.62
N THR A 222 -7.22 -6.40 -5.67
CA THR A 222 -6.24 -5.35 -5.38
C THR A 222 -4.92 -5.95 -4.87
N ALA A 223 -5.00 -6.91 -3.95
CA ALA A 223 -3.82 -7.61 -3.46
C ALA A 223 -3.09 -8.38 -4.58
N LEU A 224 -3.83 -9.09 -5.45
CA LEU A 224 -3.24 -9.84 -6.56
C LEU A 224 -2.61 -8.93 -7.61
N ILE A 225 -3.23 -7.78 -7.90
CA ILE A 225 -2.67 -6.79 -8.83
C ILE A 225 -1.34 -6.26 -8.29
N GLU A 226 -1.27 -5.94 -7.01
CA GLU A 226 -0.04 -5.41 -6.41
C GLU A 226 1.09 -6.45 -6.39
N VAL A 227 0.77 -7.70 -6.00
CA VAL A 227 1.72 -8.82 -6.07
C VAL A 227 2.17 -9.08 -7.51
N ALA A 228 1.26 -9.09 -8.47
CA ALA A 228 1.58 -9.27 -9.89
C ALA A 228 2.47 -8.14 -10.40
N SER A 229 2.16 -6.89 -10.04
CA SER A 229 2.96 -5.72 -10.44
C SER A 229 4.40 -5.83 -9.93
N HIS A 230 4.58 -6.31 -8.71
CA HIS A 230 5.91 -6.53 -8.15
C HIS A 230 6.68 -7.59 -8.94
N TYR A 231 6.06 -8.75 -9.20
CA TYR A 231 6.73 -9.80 -9.96
C TYR A 231 7.06 -9.37 -11.40
N VAL A 232 6.18 -8.60 -12.05
CA VAL A 232 6.48 -8.02 -13.37
C VAL A 232 7.70 -7.09 -13.29
N ASN A 233 7.78 -6.24 -12.28
CA ASN A 233 8.92 -5.34 -12.07
C ASN A 233 10.22 -6.11 -11.80
N VAL A 234 10.18 -7.16 -10.98
CA VAL A 234 11.34 -8.03 -10.69
C VAL A 234 11.78 -8.78 -11.94
N ILE A 235 10.84 -9.36 -12.70
CA ILE A 235 11.16 -10.05 -13.95
C ILE A 235 11.79 -9.10 -14.96
N GLN A 236 11.30 -7.86 -15.05
CA GLN A 236 11.90 -6.86 -15.93
C GLN A 236 13.32 -6.49 -15.48
N ALA A 237 13.54 -6.26 -14.19
CA ALA A 237 14.87 -5.99 -13.66
C ALA A 237 15.85 -7.13 -13.93
N LEU A 238 15.42 -8.39 -13.76
CA LEU A 238 16.24 -9.56 -14.07
C LEU A 238 16.54 -9.70 -15.56
N LYS A 239 15.58 -9.33 -16.44
CA LYS A 239 15.82 -9.29 -17.89
C LYS A 239 16.86 -8.23 -18.24
N ASP A 240 16.73 -7.03 -17.67
CA ASP A 240 17.66 -5.93 -17.88
C ASP A 240 19.07 -6.33 -17.41
N GLU A 241 19.21 -6.91 -16.21
CA GLU A 241 20.49 -7.42 -15.70
C GLU A 241 21.10 -8.51 -16.58
N ARG A 242 20.25 -9.39 -17.13
CA ARG A 242 20.68 -10.44 -18.07
C ARG A 242 21.15 -9.82 -19.38
N ASP A 243 20.44 -8.85 -19.94
CA ASP A 243 20.82 -8.16 -21.17
C ASP A 243 22.11 -7.35 -20.96
N ASP A 244 22.29 -6.70 -19.81
CA ASP A 244 23.53 -6.04 -19.40
C ASP A 244 24.69 -7.04 -19.22
N ALA A 245 24.42 -8.24 -18.71
CA ALA A 245 25.43 -9.30 -18.61
C ALA A 245 25.82 -9.85 -19.99
N VAL A 246 24.85 -10.03 -20.89
CA VAL A 246 25.08 -10.50 -22.26
C VAL A 246 25.87 -9.47 -23.07
N THR A 247 25.53 -8.19 -22.98
CA THR A 247 26.26 -7.11 -23.65
C THR A 247 27.69 -6.98 -23.12
N ARG A 248 27.89 -7.06 -21.79
CA ARG A 248 29.24 -7.10 -21.20
C ARG A 248 30.04 -8.31 -21.66
N ALA A 249 29.43 -9.49 -21.71
CA ALA A 249 30.09 -10.70 -22.20
C ALA A 249 30.45 -10.59 -23.69
N ALA A 250 29.58 -10.00 -24.51
CA ALA A 250 29.83 -9.74 -25.93
C ALA A 250 30.97 -8.74 -26.14
N LYS A 251 31.02 -7.65 -25.36
CA LYS A 251 32.13 -6.67 -25.40
C LYS A 251 33.45 -7.31 -24.99
N ALA A 252 33.47 -8.06 -23.88
CA ALA A 252 34.66 -8.78 -23.42
C ALA A 252 35.16 -9.83 -24.44
N ALA A 253 34.25 -10.52 -25.15
CA ALA A 253 34.60 -11.45 -26.20
C ALA A 253 35.14 -10.77 -27.47
N ALA A 254 34.62 -9.58 -27.82
CA ALA A 254 35.12 -8.78 -28.93
C ALA A 254 36.52 -8.23 -28.64
N ASP A 255 36.72 -7.61 -27.47
CA ASP A 255 38.01 -7.05 -27.04
C ASP A 255 39.08 -8.14 -26.90
N GLY A 256 38.71 -9.28 -26.29
CA GLY A 256 39.61 -10.43 -26.13
C GLY A 256 39.99 -11.11 -27.45
N ASN A 257 39.10 -11.09 -28.46
CA ASN A 257 39.43 -11.59 -29.80
C ASN A 257 40.28 -10.60 -30.60
N GLU A 258 40.07 -9.29 -30.48
CA GLU A 258 40.88 -8.31 -31.20
C GLU A 258 42.36 -8.38 -30.79
N ASP A 259 42.66 -8.43 -29.49
CA ASP A 259 44.04 -8.52 -29.02
C ASP A 259 44.71 -9.85 -29.39
N ALA A 260 43.97 -10.95 -29.29
CA ALA A 260 44.46 -12.28 -29.68
C ALA A 260 44.67 -12.40 -31.20
N ILE A 261 43.81 -11.78 -32.00
CA ILE A 261 43.94 -11.74 -33.47
C ILE A 261 45.10 -10.81 -33.86
N ARG A 262 45.23 -9.63 -33.24
CA ARG A 262 46.36 -8.70 -33.48
C ARG A 262 47.70 -9.35 -33.16
N GLN A 263 47.84 -10.02 -32.02
CA GLN A 263 49.08 -10.71 -31.67
C GLN A 263 49.43 -11.84 -32.65
N LYS A 264 48.44 -12.61 -33.11
CA LYS A 264 48.63 -13.64 -34.13
C LYS A 264 49.05 -13.03 -35.47
N LEU A 265 48.37 -11.96 -35.90
CA LEU A 265 48.65 -11.27 -37.15
C LEU A 265 50.04 -10.62 -37.13
N GLU A 266 50.42 -9.97 -36.02
CA GLU A 266 51.77 -9.38 -35.87
C GLU A 266 52.87 -10.44 -35.87
N ALA A 267 52.64 -11.60 -35.24
CA ALA A 267 53.59 -12.71 -35.26
C ALA A 267 53.75 -13.29 -36.67
N GLU A 268 52.64 -13.41 -37.42
CA GLU A 268 52.61 -13.92 -38.79
C GLU A 268 53.26 -12.93 -39.77
N ILE A 269 52.95 -11.63 -39.67
CA ILE A 269 53.58 -10.56 -40.45
C ILE A 269 55.07 -10.47 -40.16
N ARG A 270 55.50 -10.57 -38.90
CA ARG A 270 56.93 -10.54 -38.54
C ARG A 270 57.67 -11.78 -39.06
N ALA A 271 57.02 -12.94 -39.05
CA ALA A 271 57.57 -14.16 -39.65
C ALA A 271 57.67 -14.09 -41.18
N GLU A 272 56.72 -13.44 -41.87
CA GLU A 272 56.80 -13.18 -43.31
C GLU A 272 57.87 -12.13 -43.64
N LEU A 273 57.92 -11.01 -42.92
CA LEU A 273 58.98 -10.00 -43.10
C LEU A 273 60.37 -10.58 -42.87
N GLU A 274 60.56 -11.47 -41.88
CA GLU A 274 61.84 -12.13 -41.67
C GLU A 274 62.22 -13.09 -42.81
N LYS A 275 61.23 -13.73 -43.45
CA LYS A 275 61.45 -14.55 -44.65
C LYS A 275 61.82 -13.66 -45.85
N GLU A 276 61.15 -12.53 -46.02
CA GLU A 276 61.46 -11.56 -47.09
C GLU A 276 62.82 -10.87 -46.90
N PHE A 277 63.19 -10.50 -45.66
CA PHE A 277 64.50 -9.93 -45.36
C PHE A 277 65.64 -10.94 -45.56
N LYS A 278 65.44 -12.22 -45.23
CA LYS A 278 66.42 -13.28 -45.51
C LYS A 278 66.52 -13.62 -47.00
N ALA A 279 65.44 -13.42 -47.76
CA ALA A 279 65.46 -13.57 -49.22
C ALA A 279 66.16 -12.38 -49.93
N ASN A 280 66.10 -11.17 -49.34
CA ASN A 280 66.64 -9.96 -49.96
C ASN A 280 68.01 -9.50 -49.41
N SER A 281 68.54 -10.11 -48.35
CA SER A 281 69.85 -9.75 -47.77
C SER A 281 71.03 -10.45 -48.46
N LYS A 282 71.20 -10.22 -49.76
CA LYS A 282 72.43 -10.52 -50.49
C LYS A 282 72.99 -9.28 -51.20
N SER A 283 73.08 -8.14 -50.51
CA SER A 283 73.96 -7.03 -50.93
C SER A 283 74.20 -5.96 -49.85
N LYS A 284 75.48 -5.88 -49.42
CA LYS A 284 76.28 -4.69 -49.07
C LYS A 284 75.86 -3.70 -47.96
N SER A 285 76.56 -3.84 -46.83
CA SER A 285 77.51 -2.88 -46.20
C SER A 285 77.12 -1.42 -45.81
N SER A 286 77.30 -1.15 -44.50
CA SER A 286 78.11 -0.08 -43.87
C SER A 286 77.42 1.13 -43.19
N ALA A 287 78.02 1.49 -42.04
CA ALA A 287 78.09 2.79 -41.36
C ALA A 287 77.03 3.22 -40.31
N LYS A 288 77.36 2.96 -39.03
CA LYS A 288 77.68 3.93 -37.94
C LYS A 288 76.82 5.19 -37.76
N SER A 289 76.14 5.33 -36.60
CA SER A 289 76.37 6.38 -35.57
C SER A 289 75.22 6.53 -34.55
N GLU A 290 75.55 6.41 -33.25
CA GLU A 290 74.88 7.06 -32.09
C GLU A 290 75.03 8.62 -32.15
N PRO A 291 74.40 9.51 -31.32
CA PRO A 291 73.97 9.29 -29.91
C PRO A 291 72.73 10.08 -29.36
N LYS A 292 72.26 9.64 -28.17
CA LYS A 292 71.87 10.39 -26.93
C LYS A 292 70.81 11.52 -26.85
N LYS A 293 69.99 11.36 -25.77
CA LYS A 293 69.54 12.28 -24.66
C LYS A 293 68.04 12.61 -24.65
N LYS A 294 67.27 12.08 -23.68
CA LYS A 294 66.98 12.63 -22.32
C LYS A 294 66.38 14.04 -22.32
N SER A 295 65.10 14.18 -21.91
CA SER A 295 64.67 14.89 -20.69
C SER A 295 63.16 15.18 -20.65
N ALA A 296 62.44 14.60 -19.68
CA ALA A 296 61.37 15.30 -18.94
C ALA A 296 62.03 16.29 -17.95
N PRO A 297 61.34 17.19 -17.19
CA PRO A 297 59.90 17.30 -16.86
C PRO A 297 59.39 18.78 -16.91
N LYS A 298 58.17 19.18 -16.52
CA LYS A 298 57.76 19.47 -15.12
C LYS A 298 56.36 20.12 -15.07
N LYS A 299 55.65 19.78 -13.99
CA LYS A 299 54.37 20.28 -13.44
C LYS A 299 54.27 21.80 -13.23
N THR A 300 53.03 22.20 -12.86
CA THR A 300 52.52 23.39 -12.10
C THR A 300 51.83 24.42 -12.99
N GLN A 301 50.65 24.97 -12.69
CA GLN A 301 50.14 25.41 -11.38
C GLN A 301 48.60 25.62 -11.39
N SER A 302 48.10 25.90 -10.20
CA SER A 302 46.73 25.85 -9.70
C SER A 302 45.91 27.16 -9.75
N LYS A 303 44.58 27.00 -9.62
CA LYS A 303 43.54 27.90 -9.02
C LYS A 303 43.04 29.11 -9.83
N ALA A 304 41.71 29.22 -9.95
CA ALA A 304 40.92 30.21 -9.19
C ALA A 304 39.40 29.92 -9.27
N LYS A 305 38.74 29.97 -8.10
CA LYS A 305 37.29 30.08 -7.93
C LYS A 305 36.87 31.52 -8.26
N SER A 306 35.73 31.70 -8.93
CA SER A 306 34.93 32.92 -8.83
C SER A 306 33.45 32.56 -8.67
N LYS A 307 32.78 33.28 -7.77
CA LYS A 307 31.35 33.22 -7.43
C LYS A 307 30.76 34.61 -7.77
N PRO A 308 29.43 34.78 -7.80
CA PRO A 308 28.60 34.84 -8.99
C PRO A 308 28.18 36.29 -9.35
N MET A 309 27.83 36.54 -10.62
CA MET A 309 27.15 37.77 -11.03
C MET A 309 25.67 37.54 -11.30
N SER A 310 24.87 38.46 -10.77
CA SER A 310 23.42 38.60 -10.93
C SER A 310 23.04 39.16 -12.30
N GLY A 311 21.79 38.90 -12.70
CA GLY A 311 21.03 39.77 -13.62
C GLY A 311 20.56 39.11 -14.92
N GLY A 312 19.25 38.85 -15.02
CA GLY A 312 18.55 38.55 -16.28
C GLY A 312 17.18 37.88 -16.05
N LEU A 313 16.10 38.66 -16.17
CA LEU A 313 14.71 38.29 -15.82
C LEU A 313 14.01 37.34 -16.82
N PHE A 314 14.73 36.74 -17.76
CA PHE A 314 14.23 35.72 -18.68
C PHE A 314 15.38 34.77 -19.04
N GLY A 315 15.25 33.50 -18.63
CA GLY A 315 16.17 32.42 -18.98
C GLY A 315 17.37 32.31 -18.04
N ALA A 316 17.23 31.49 -16.98
CA ALA A 316 18.40 30.98 -16.27
C ALA A 316 19.35 30.34 -17.31
N LYS A 317 20.60 30.80 -17.39
CA LYS A 317 21.61 30.17 -18.25
C LYS A 317 21.73 28.70 -17.82
N ARG A 318 21.25 27.79 -18.67
CA ARG A 318 21.36 26.35 -18.43
C ARG A 318 22.84 25.99 -18.23
N PRO A 319 23.18 25.17 -17.24
CA PRO A 319 24.54 24.66 -17.10
C PRO A 319 24.92 23.91 -18.39
N LYS A 320 26.11 24.19 -18.95
CA LYS A 320 26.64 23.41 -20.07
C LYS A 320 27.48 22.28 -19.49
N LYS A 321 27.11 21.05 -19.81
CA LYS A 321 27.87 19.83 -19.48
C LYS A 321 28.17 19.10 -20.78
N THR A 322 29.34 18.50 -20.87
CA THR A 322 29.81 17.79 -22.07
C THR A 322 30.30 16.41 -21.69
N TYR A 323 29.95 15.40 -22.49
CA TYR A 323 30.38 14.03 -22.27
C TYR A 323 31.75 13.75 -22.90
N GLU A 324 32.75 13.34 -22.12
CA GLU A 324 34.10 12.96 -22.59
C GLU A 324 34.41 11.45 -22.40
N GLY A 325 33.39 10.62 -22.13
CA GLY A 325 33.55 9.19 -21.84
C GLY A 325 33.59 8.25 -23.05
N GLU A 326 33.61 6.94 -22.80
CA GLU A 326 33.60 5.90 -23.85
C GLU A 326 32.31 5.92 -24.71
N PRO A 327 32.40 5.52 -25.99
CA PRO A 327 31.22 5.31 -26.83
C PRO A 327 30.23 4.35 -26.16
N GLY A 328 29.00 4.83 -25.92
CA GLY A 328 27.91 4.05 -25.29
C GLY A 328 27.56 4.45 -23.86
N GLY A 329 28.43 5.12 -23.11
CA GLY A 329 28.14 5.54 -21.73
C GLY A 329 27.43 6.90 -21.59
N LYS A 330 27.12 7.57 -22.70
CA LYS A 330 26.52 8.91 -22.72
C LYS A 330 25.12 8.93 -22.09
N ALA A 331 24.32 7.89 -22.32
CA ALA A 331 22.96 7.77 -21.78
C ALA A 331 22.94 7.74 -20.25
N ASP A 332 23.71 6.84 -19.65
CA ASP A 332 23.77 6.70 -18.19
C ASP A 332 24.43 7.92 -17.54
N TRP A 333 25.51 8.44 -18.14
CA TRP A 333 26.11 9.70 -17.68
C TRP A 333 25.12 10.86 -17.72
N PHE A 334 24.32 11.00 -18.78
CA PHE A 334 23.36 12.09 -18.89
C PHE A 334 22.28 12.01 -17.80
N LEU A 335 21.80 10.79 -17.51
CA LEU A 335 20.79 10.54 -16.48
C LEU A 335 21.31 10.81 -15.06
N GLU A 336 22.59 10.63 -14.80
CA GLU A 336 23.22 10.89 -13.50
C GLU A 336 23.67 12.34 -13.35
N GLU A 337 24.32 12.87 -14.38
CA GLU A 337 25.12 14.09 -14.27
C GLU A 337 24.53 15.27 -15.04
N ALA A 338 23.60 15.11 -15.99
CA ALA A 338 23.22 16.21 -16.89
C ALA A 338 21.71 16.51 -16.99
N LEU A 339 20.84 15.87 -16.20
CA LEU A 339 19.41 16.18 -16.18
C LEU A 339 19.07 17.61 -15.71
N ASP A 340 19.99 18.29 -15.02
CA ASP A 340 19.87 19.70 -14.65
C ASP A 340 20.07 20.66 -15.83
N THR A 341 20.52 20.16 -16.98
CA THR A 341 20.65 20.93 -18.23
C THR A 341 19.34 20.97 -19.03
N VAL A 342 18.35 20.15 -18.67
CA VAL A 342 17.06 20.04 -19.35
C VAL A 342 16.19 21.27 -19.07
N TYR A 343 15.49 21.75 -20.09
CA TYR A 343 14.57 22.86 -19.92
C TYR A 343 13.32 22.45 -19.15
N ASP A 344 12.98 23.24 -18.13
CA ASP A 344 11.69 23.15 -17.45
C ASP A 344 10.73 24.20 -18.04
N PRO A 345 9.80 23.81 -18.94
CA PRO A 345 8.84 24.74 -19.54
C PRO A 345 7.83 25.31 -18.53
N HIS A 346 7.67 24.68 -17.36
CA HIS A 346 6.75 25.12 -16.33
C HIS A 346 7.40 26.03 -15.28
N GLY A 347 8.71 26.26 -15.36
CA GLY A 347 9.43 27.18 -14.47
C GLY A 347 9.37 26.79 -12.99
N THR A 348 9.14 25.52 -12.69
CA THR A 348 9.02 24.98 -11.32
C THR A 348 10.36 24.98 -10.57
N GLY A 349 11.47 25.09 -11.31
CA GLY A 349 12.83 25.12 -10.74
C GLY A 349 13.28 23.79 -10.15
N LYS A 350 12.50 22.71 -10.34
CA LYS A 350 12.84 21.37 -9.89
C LYS A 350 13.60 20.66 -11.00
N ALA A 351 14.79 20.15 -10.68
CA ALA A 351 15.54 19.32 -11.60
C ALA A 351 14.74 18.05 -11.95
N VAL A 352 14.68 17.74 -13.24
CA VAL A 352 14.06 16.51 -13.74
C VAL A 352 14.86 15.32 -13.19
N LYS A 353 14.17 14.29 -12.69
CA LYS A 353 14.81 13.07 -12.18
C LYS A 353 14.66 11.95 -13.20
N ALA A 354 15.61 11.03 -13.25
CA ALA A 354 15.57 9.88 -14.14
C ALA A 354 14.31 9.00 -13.96
N ALA A 355 13.79 8.94 -12.73
CA ALA A 355 12.57 8.19 -12.39
C ALA A 355 11.26 8.96 -12.63
N THR A 356 11.32 10.24 -13.03
CA THR A 356 10.12 11.04 -13.30
C THR A 356 9.31 10.40 -14.43
N ILE A 357 8.01 10.23 -14.20
CA ILE A 357 7.06 9.70 -15.18
C ILE A 357 6.63 10.84 -16.10
N LEU A 358 6.86 10.68 -17.40
CA LEU A 358 6.51 11.65 -18.44
C LEU A 358 5.10 11.44 -18.98
N ALA A 359 4.68 10.18 -19.11
CA ALA A 359 3.37 9.81 -19.61
C ALA A 359 2.91 8.50 -18.96
N ARG A 360 1.58 8.37 -18.81
CA ARG A 360 0.92 7.20 -18.22
C ARG A 360 -0.11 6.66 -19.20
N SER A 361 -0.18 5.34 -19.31
CA SER A 361 -1.21 4.62 -20.07
C SER A 361 -1.67 3.39 -19.30
N SER A 362 -2.71 2.73 -19.79
CA SER A 362 -3.15 1.41 -19.32
C SER A 362 -2.04 0.35 -19.43
N ASP A 363 -1.13 0.50 -20.39
CA ASP A 363 -0.09 -0.48 -20.70
C ASP A 363 1.23 -0.22 -19.97
N GLY A 364 1.33 0.90 -19.26
CA GLY A 364 2.49 1.24 -18.44
C GLY A 364 2.84 2.73 -18.39
N ASN A 365 3.87 3.03 -17.60
CA ASN A 365 4.40 4.37 -17.39
C ASN A 365 5.70 4.56 -18.17
N VAL A 366 5.83 5.66 -18.90
CA VAL A 366 7.08 6.06 -19.57
C VAL A 366 7.83 7.01 -18.66
N ARG A 367 9.09 6.68 -18.32
CA ARG A 367 9.95 7.51 -17.49
C ARG A 367 11.03 8.20 -18.31
N VAL A 368 11.63 9.25 -17.75
CA VAL A 368 12.74 10.00 -18.35
C VAL A 368 13.91 9.08 -18.76
N ARG A 369 14.28 8.13 -17.90
CA ARG A 369 15.35 7.17 -18.22
C ARG A 369 15.05 6.30 -19.44
N ASP A 370 13.78 5.91 -19.62
CA ASP A 370 13.36 5.01 -20.69
C ASP A 370 13.47 5.74 -22.04
N VAL A 371 13.08 7.03 -22.06
CA VAL A 371 13.22 7.91 -23.23
C VAL A 371 14.69 8.10 -23.61
N ILE A 372 15.56 8.46 -22.67
CA ILE A 372 16.98 8.73 -22.98
C ILE A 372 17.70 7.46 -23.45
N ARG A 373 17.45 6.31 -22.82
CA ARG A 373 18.06 5.04 -23.23
C ARG A 373 17.55 4.58 -24.59
N ALA A 374 16.24 4.68 -24.85
CA ALA A 374 15.67 4.34 -26.15
C ALA A 374 16.20 5.26 -27.27
N TYR A 375 16.29 6.57 -26.98
CA TYR A 375 16.85 7.54 -27.91
C TYR A 375 18.34 7.28 -28.21
N ALA A 376 19.13 6.94 -27.19
CA ALA A 376 20.55 6.64 -27.38
C ALA A 376 20.80 5.40 -28.27
N LEU A 377 19.87 4.44 -28.27
CA LEU A 377 19.98 3.20 -29.05
C LEU A 377 19.46 3.32 -30.48
N GLN A 378 18.31 3.99 -30.66
CA GLN A 378 17.54 3.95 -31.90
C GLN A 378 17.17 5.35 -32.43
N GLY A 379 17.67 6.41 -31.82
CA GLY A 379 17.31 7.79 -32.18
C GLY A 379 15.83 8.08 -31.90
N ARG A 380 15.25 9.04 -32.64
CA ARG A 380 13.85 9.45 -32.44
C ARG A 380 12.86 8.30 -32.63
N ASP A 381 13.16 7.35 -33.50
CA ASP A 381 12.28 6.21 -33.82
C ASP A 381 12.19 5.19 -32.68
N GLY A 382 13.15 5.18 -31.75
CA GLY A 382 13.10 4.35 -30.54
C GLY A 382 12.22 4.91 -29.43
N VAL A 383 11.88 6.20 -29.49
CA VAL A 383 11.11 6.88 -28.44
C VAL A 383 9.63 6.57 -28.66
N SER A 384 8.99 5.90 -27.68
CA SER A 384 7.58 5.50 -27.76
C SER A 384 6.66 6.69 -28.10
N GLU A 385 5.63 6.46 -28.90
CA GLU A 385 4.60 7.46 -29.23
C GLU A 385 4.00 8.11 -27.97
N LEU A 386 3.83 7.32 -26.91
CA LEU A 386 3.33 7.79 -25.62
C LEU A 386 4.27 8.80 -24.94
N ALA A 387 5.59 8.70 -25.13
CA ALA A 387 6.53 9.68 -24.60
C ALA A 387 6.31 11.06 -25.24
N TRP A 388 5.95 11.09 -26.52
CA TRP A 388 5.76 12.32 -27.29
C TRP A 388 4.52 13.11 -26.87
N THR A 389 3.62 12.53 -26.07
CA THR A 389 2.51 13.30 -25.47
C THR A 389 3.01 14.27 -24.39
N SER A 390 4.22 14.08 -23.88
CA SER A 390 4.84 14.99 -22.91
C SER A 390 5.70 16.05 -23.64
N PRO A 391 5.47 17.36 -23.42
CA PRO A 391 6.28 18.41 -24.03
C PRO A 391 7.74 18.40 -23.52
N ILE A 392 8.01 17.72 -22.40
CA ILE A 392 9.35 17.61 -21.81
C ILE A 392 10.25 16.67 -22.64
N THR A 393 9.67 15.74 -23.41
CA THR A 393 10.40 14.75 -24.21
C THR A 393 11.32 15.39 -25.24
N GLU A 394 10.87 16.45 -25.92
CA GLU A 394 11.68 17.16 -26.89
C GLU A 394 12.87 17.87 -26.22
N TYR A 395 12.64 18.52 -25.08
CA TYR A 395 13.70 19.19 -24.32
C TYR A 395 14.74 18.23 -23.73
N LEU A 396 14.33 17.00 -23.40
CA LEU A 396 15.24 15.94 -22.96
C LEU A 396 16.19 15.52 -24.08
N ILE A 397 15.66 15.34 -25.29
CA ILE A 397 16.43 14.95 -26.47
C ILE A 397 17.38 16.08 -26.88
N GLU A 398 16.90 17.32 -26.93
CA GLU A 398 17.74 18.48 -27.25
C GLU A 398 18.89 18.66 -26.26
N ALA A 399 18.62 18.48 -24.95
CA ALA A 399 19.64 18.57 -23.92
C ALA A 399 20.65 17.41 -24.05
N TYR A 400 20.17 16.20 -24.35
CA TYR A 400 21.03 15.04 -24.58
C TYR A 400 21.96 15.22 -25.78
N ASP A 401 21.46 15.80 -26.88
CA ASP A 401 22.26 16.08 -28.08
C ASP A 401 23.23 17.25 -27.89
N ALA A 402 22.90 18.20 -27.00
CA ALA A 402 23.75 19.34 -26.68
C ALA A 402 24.91 19.00 -25.74
N CYS A 403 24.81 17.90 -24.98
CA CYS A 403 25.87 17.35 -24.14
C CYS A 403 26.81 16.43 -24.90
#